data_AF-F4REP3-F1
#
_entry.id   AF-F4REP3-F1
#
_cell.length_a   1.000
_cell.length_b   1.000
_cell.length_c   1.000
_cell.angle_alpha   90.00
_cell.angle_beta   90.00
_cell.angle_gamma   90.00
#
_symmetry.space_group_name_H-M   'P 1'
#
loop_
_entity.id
_entity.type
_entity.pdbx_description
1 polymer ?
#
loop_
_entity_poly.entity_id
_entity_poly.type
_entity_poly.pdbx_seq_one_letter_code
_entity_poly.pdbx_strand_id
1 'polypeptide(L)'
;MSWKPLNPIFILVLVFLFAGDFGLHIFVDANAIECNSFWEPPGPWNTNKKHKCGRTLDGVPSSYWCDTCHRNDKKFPTAINCVGPQKLSTDGAFTCDAGMDENVMGDPNRPIFCYHFYPAGTANTYTCKKPQLYQQCDSASCKLR
;
A
#
# COMPACT_ATOMS: atom_id res chain seq x y z
N MET A 1 -38.65 -34.40 16.69
CA MET A 1 -37.36 -34.13 16.03
C MET A 1 -36.34 -33.79 17.11
N SER A 2 -35.38 -34.68 17.35
CA SER A 2 -34.33 -34.49 18.38
C SER A 2 -33.24 -33.58 17.80
N TRP A 3 -33.11 -32.38 18.36
CA TRP A 3 -32.05 -31.44 18.00
C TRP A 3 -30.73 -31.97 18.55
N LYS A 4 -29.84 -32.46 17.67
CA LYS A 4 -28.49 -32.83 18.08
C LYS A 4 -27.70 -31.53 18.31
N PRO A 5 -27.12 -31.33 19.51
CA PRO A 5 -26.30 -30.15 19.74
C PRO A 5 -25.11 -30.15 18.77
N LEU A 6 -24.94 -29.04 18.07
CA LEU A 6 -23.79 -28.80 17.19
C LEU A 6 -22.50 -28.93 18.02
N ASN A 7 -21.57 -29.73 17.52
CA ASN A 7 -20.31 -29.99 18.19
C ASN A 7 -19.49 -28.68 18.27
N PRO A 8 -19.13 -28.20 19.48
CA PRO A 8 -18.47 -26.91 19.68
C PRO A 8 -17.12 -26.80 18.96
N ILE A 9 -16.48 -27.94 18.64
CA ILE A 9 -15.24 -27.99 17.86
C ILE A 9 -15.46 -27.44 16.44
N PHE A 10 -16.61 -27.72 15.82
CA PHE A 10 -16.91 -27.20 14.49
C PHE A 10 -17.09 -25.68 14.50
N ILE A 11 -17.68 -25.13 15.56
CA ILE A 11 -17.87 -23.67 15.71
C ILE A 11 -16.52 -22.98 15.87
N LEU A 12 -15.59 -23.55 16.66
CA LEU A 12 -14.25 -23.00 16.83
C LEU A 12 -13.45 -23.01 15.51
N VAL A 13 -13.47 -24.13 14.77
CA VAL A 13 -12.79 -24.23 13.47
C VAL A 13 -13.34 -23.21 12.46
N LEU A 14 -14.66 -23.01 12.45
CA LEU A 14 -15.30 -22.00 11.62
C LEU A 14 -14.86 -20.58 11.99
N VAL A 15 -14.78 -20.24 13.28
CA VAL A 15 -14.31 -18.91 13.73
C VAL A 15 -12.85 -18.67 13.32
N PHE A 16 -11.97 -19.68 13.42
CA PHE A 16 -10.58 -19.55 12.98
C PHE A 16 -10.44 -19.42 11.46
N LEU A 17 -11.24 -20.15 10.69
CA LEU A 17 -11.27 -20.02 9.23
C LEU A 17 -11.79 -18.64 8.80
N PHE A 18 -12.85 -18.13 9.43
CA PHE A 18 -13.38 -16.80 9.16
C PHE A 18 -12.40 -15.68 9.56
N ALA A 19 -11.74 -15.78 10.71
CA ALA A 19 -10.77 -14.78 11.14
C ALA A 19 -9.48 -14.80 10.28
N GLY A 20 -9.06 -15.97 9.81
CA GLY A 20 -7.87 -16.14 8.99
C GLY A 20 -8.04 -15.62 7.55
N ASP A 21 -9.17 -15.92 6.92
CA ASP A 21 -9.39 -15.59 5.50
C ASP A 21 -9.87 -14.14 5.30
N PHE A 22 -10.68 -13.61 6.22
CA PHE A 22 -11.09 -12.20 6.15
C PHE A 22 -10.03 -11.23 6.69
N GLY A 23 -9.12 -11.67 7.56
CA GLY A 23 -8.10 -10.83 8.21
C GLY A 23 -7.26 -9.96 7.27
N LEU A 24 -7.08 -10.40 6.02
CA LEU A 24 -6.27 -9.70 5.02
C LEU A 24 -7.06 -8.65 4.21
N HIS A 25 -8.40 -8.70 4.20
CA HIS A 25 -9.25 -7.82 3.39
C HIS A 25 -10.21 -6.92 4.19
N ILE A 26 -10.40 -7.13 5.51
CA ILE A 26 -11.31 -6.29 6.34
C ILE A 26 -10.88 -4.81 6.41
N PHE A 27 -9.63 -4.47 6.04
CA PHE A 27 -9.11 -3.11 6.15
C PHE A 27 -9.08 -2.33 4.83
N VAL A 28 -9.57 -2.92 3.74
CA VAL A 28 -9.76 -2.17 2.49
C VAL A 28 -11.06 -1.38 2.63
N ASP A 29 -10.95 -0.06 2.73
CA ASP A 29 -12.12 0.79 2.56
C ASP A 29 -12.67 0.53 1.14
N ALA A 30 -13.90 0.03 1.06
CA ALA A 30 -14.55 -0.33 -0.20
C ALA A 30 -14.66 0.88 -1.16
N ASN A 31 -14.57 2.10 -0.62
CA ASN A 31 -14.60 3.34 -1.39
C ASN A 31 -13.21 3.95 -1.61
N ALA A 32 -12.13 3.25 -1.27
CA ALA A 32 -10.78 3.74 -1.52
C ALA A 32 -10.22 3.26 -2.87
N ILE A 33 -9.49 4.16 -3.52
CA ILE A 33 -8.59 3.85 -4.63
C ILE A 33 -7.28 3.38 -4.01
N GLU A 34 -6.92 2.11 -4.25
CA GLU A 34 -5.59 1.62 -3.92
C GLU A 34 -4.59 2.04 -5.00
N CYS A 35 -3.54 2.73 -4.58
CA CYS A 35 -2.50 3.26 -5.46
C CYS A 35 -1.43 2.19 -5.73
N ASN A 36 -1.81 1.17 -6.48
CA ASN A 36 -0.99 -0.02 -6.68
C ASN A 36 0.14 0.12 -7.70
N SER A 37 0.14 1.18 -8.52
CA SER A 37 1.25 1.49 -9.46
C SER A 37 2.20 2.52 -8.87
N PHE A 38 1.68 3.64 -8.38
CA PHE A 38 2.49 4.66 -7.75
C PHE A 38 1.65 5.51 -6.79
N TRP A 39 2.30 6.13 -5.81
CA TRP A 39 1.73 7.14 -4.95
C TRP A 39 2.76 8.23 -4.66
N GLU A 40 2.33 9.49 -4.74
CA GLU A 40 3.16 10.64 -4.39
C GLU A 40 2.36 11.59 -3.48
N PRO A 41 2.93 12.02 -2.33
CA PRO A 41 2.32 13.04 -1.51
C PRO A 41 2.37 14.43 -2.19
N PRO A 42 1.57 15.41 -1.72
CA PRO A 42 1.78 16.81 -2.06
C PRO A 42 3.19 17.22 -1.63
N GLY A 43 3.96 17.84 -2.53
CA GLY A 43 5.33 18.21 -2.18
C GLY A 43 6.07 18.91 -3.32
N PRO A 44 7.36 19.23 -3.12
CA PRO A 44 8.15 19.94 -4.13
C PRO A 44 8.23 19.21 -5.48
N TRP A 45 8.24 17.87 -5.43
CA TRP A 45 8.28 16.99 -6.60
C TRP A 45 6.92 16.82 -7.28
N ASN A 46 5.84 17.12 -6.54
CA ASN A 46 4.46 17.06 -7.00
C ASN A 46 3.81 18.44 -6.82
N THR A 47 4.02 19.29 -7.83
CA THR A 47 3.66 20.72 -7.82
C THR A 47 2.17 21.00 -7.77
N ASN A 48 1.32 19.97 -7.88
CA ASN A 48 -0.13 20.12 -7.98
C ASN A 48 -0.84 20.29 -6.63
N LYS A 49 -0.08 20.39 -5.52
CA LYS A 49 -0.57 20.53 -4.12
C LYS A 49 -1.55 19.43 -3.66
N LYS A 50 -1.70 18.37 -4.45
CA LYS A 50 -2.59 17.22 -4.24
C LYS A 50 -1.78 15.94 -4.23
N HIS A 51 -2.31 14.87 -3.64
CA HIS A 51 -1.73 13.56 -3.81
C HIS A 51 -1.91 13.08 -5.25
N LYS A 52 -0.93 12.32 -5.75
CA LYS A 52 -1.01 11.63 -7.02
C LYS A 52 -1.12 10.14 -6.75
N CYS A 53 -2.09 9.47 -7.36
CA CYS A 53 -2.35 8.06 -7.18
C CYS A 53 -2.43 7.36 -8.52
N GLY A 54 -1.59 6.37 -8.74
CA GLY A 54 -1.59 5.49 -9.90
C GLY A 54 -2.20 4.15 -9.55
N ARG A 55 -3.18 3.72 -10.33
CA ARG A 55 -3.84 2.44 -10.19
C ARG A 55 -3.84 1.71 -11.52
N THR A 56 -3.41 0.46 -11.52
CA THR A 56 -3.62 -0.51 -12.59
C THR A 56 -4.71 -1.48 -12.15
N LEU A 57 -5.81 -1.50 -12.89
CA LEU A 57 -6.90 -2.47 -12.71
C LEU A 57 -7.05 -3.24 -14.02
N ASP A 58 -6.94 -4.57 -13.97
CA ASP A 58 -7.05 -5.44 -15.15
C ASP A 58 -6.12 -5.04 -16.31
N GLY A 59 -4.91 -4.56 -15.97
CA GLY A 59 -3.93 -4.09 -16.95
C GLY A 59 -4.19 -2.68 -17.50
N VAL A 60 -5.26 -2.02 -17.08
CA VAL A 60 -5.58 -0.65 -17.48
C VAL A 60 -5.03 0.33 -16.46
N PRO A 61 -4.00 1.13 -16.81
CA PRO A 61 -3.47 2.15 -15.91
C PRO A 61 -4.40 3.36 -15.85
N SER A 62 -4.55 3.93 -14.66
CA SER A 62 -5.28 5.16 -14.38
C SER A 62 -4.50 6.01 -13.39
N SER A 63 -4.56 7.33 -13.56
CA SER A 63 -3.92 8.28 -12.66
C SER A 63 -4.97 9.21 -12.08
N TYR A 64 -4.86 9.51 -10.79
CA TYR A 64 -5.77 10.37 -10.07
C TYR A 64 -5.02 11.48 -9.34
N TRP A 65 -5.67 12.63 -9.23
CA TRP A 65 -5.34 13.69 -8.29
C TRP A 65 -6.30 13.65 -7.12
N CYS A 66 -5.79 13.47 -5.92
CA CYS A 66 -6.59 13.29 -4.73
C CYS A 66 -6.28 14.36 -3.69
N ASP A 67 -7.32 14.91 -3.05
CA ASP A 67 -7.14 15.87 -1.96
C ASP A 67 -6.63 15.18 -0.70
N THR A 68 -7.03 13.92 -0.46
CA THR A 68 -6.57 13.15 0.69
C THR A 68 -6.21 11.72 0.28
N CYS A 69 -5.10 11.24 0.84
CA CYS A 69 -4.74 9.82 0.78
C CYS A 69 -4.27 9.35 2.14
N HIS A 70 -5.00 8.43 2.73
CA HIS A 70 -4.65 7.78 3.98
C HIS A 70 -5.15 6.35 3.95
N ARG A 71 -4.39 5.45 4.55
CA ARG A 71 -4.81 4.09 4.83
C ARG A 71 -5.64 4.07 6.10
N ASN A 72 -6.50 3.07 6.26
CA ASN A 72 -7.31 2.91 7.47
C ASN A 72 -6.47 2.78 8.76
N ASP A 73 -5.25 2.22 8.65
CA ASP A 73 -4.31 2.12 9.78
C ASP A 73 -3.50 3.41 10.01
N LYS A 74 -3.77 4.48 9.25
CA LYS A 74 -3.09 5.79 9.26
C LYS A 74 -1.58 5.71 9.00
N LYS A 75 -1.11 4.62 8.38
CA LYS A 75 0.30 4.46 8.01
C LYS A 75 0.51 4.82 6.55
N PHE A 76 1.78 5.06 6.22
CA PHE A 76 2.26 5.22 4.85
C PHE A 76 2.32 3.86 4.13
N PRO A 77 2.51 3.83 2.80
CA PRO A 77 2.81 2.59 2.11
C PRO A 77 4.15 2.02 2.58
N THR A 78 4.30 0.71 2.39
CA THR A 78 5.52 -0.01 2.76
C THR A 78 5.92 -0.99 1.68
N ALA A 79 7.24 -1.15 1.49
CA ALA A 79 7.83 -2.16 0.62
C ALA A 79 8.81 -3.03 1.41
N ILE A 80 9.23 -4.18 0.86
CA ILE A 80 10.12 -5.10 1.57
C ILE A 80 11.34 -5.49 0.74
N ASN A 81 12.37 -6.00 1.44
CA ASN A 81 13.68 -6.29 0.89
C ASN A 81 14.19 -5.07 0.11
N CYS A 82 14.32 -3.94 0.79
CA CYS A 82 14.75 -2.69 0.19
C CYS A 82 16.27 -2.55 0.26
N VAL A 83 16.87 -1.94 -0.76
CA VAL A 83 18.29 -1.59 -0.82
C VAL A 83 18.38 -0.13 -1.23
N GLY A 84 19.26 0.64 -0.59
CA GLY A 84 19.42 2.04 -0.92
C GLY A 84 20.67 2.65 -0.30
N PRO A 85 20.76 3.99 -0.24
CA PRO A 85 21.95 4.71 0.18
C PRO A 85 22.41 4.37 1.60
N GLN A 86 21.47 4.03 2.49
CA GLN A 86 21.78 3.57 3.83
C GLN A 86 21.48 2.09 3.97
N LYS A 87 22.37 1.39 4.67
CA LYS A 87 22.18 -0.03 4.96
C LYS A 87 21.01 -0.19 5.92
N LEU A 88 20.00 -0.94 5.49
CA LEU A 88 18.88 -1.32 6.34
C LEU A 88 19.30 -2.49 7.26
N SER A 89 18.80 -2.48 8.49
CA SER A 89 19.06 -3.54 9.47
C SER A 89 18.17 -4.77 9.29
N THR A 90 17.16 -4.68 8.41
CA THR A 90 16.16 -5.72 8.17
C THR A 90 15.71 -5.71 6.71
N ASP A 91 15.34 -6.89 6.22
CA ASP A 91 14.65 -7.09 4.93
C ASP A 91 13.12 -6.95 5.06
N GLY A 92 12.63 -6.62 6.25
CA GLY A 92 11.22 -6.44 6.56
C GLY A 92 10.60 -5.19 5.96
N ALA A 93 9.44 -4.79 6.50
CA ALA A 93 8.67 -3.64 6.06
C ALA A 93 9.48 -2.35 6.17
N PHE A 94 9.62 -1.65 5.06
CA PHE A 94 10.27 -0.35 4.98
C PHE A 94 9.27 0.70 4.51
N THR A 95 9.21 1.82 5.22
CA THR A 95 8.23 2.88 5.01
C THR A 95 8.61 3.77 3.82
N CYS A 96 7.63 4.02 2.94
CA CYS A 96 7.80 4.86 1.75
C CYS A 96 6.98 6.16 1.90
N ASP A 97 7.31 6.97 2.91
CA ASP A 97 6.56 8.18 3.29
C ASP A 97 6.75 9.38 2.35
N ALA A 98 7.77 9.34 1.49
CA ALA A 98 7.99 10.34 0.44
C ALA A 98 7.41 9.93 -0.92
N GLY A 99 6.86 8.71 -1.04
CA GLY A 99 6.26 8.20 -2.27
C GLY A 99 6.67 6.76 -2.56
N MET A 100 5.97 6.14 -3.50
CA MET A 100 6.28 4.79 -4.02
C MET A 100 5.95 4.73 -5.51
N ASP A 101 6.75 4.04 -6.30
CA ASP A 101 6.56 3.93 -7.75
C ASP A 101 7.06 2.58 -8.29
N GLU A 102 6.49 2.13 -9.39
CA GLU A 102 6.95 0.96 -10.14
C GLU A 102 8.09 1.38 -11.10
N ASN A 103 9.27 0.85 -10.84
CA ASN A 103 10.44 0.97 -11.70
C ASN A 103 10.42 -0.08 -12.82
N VAL A 104 9.58 0.14 -13.82
CA VAL A 104 9.44 -0.75 -15.00
C VAL A 104 10.73 -0.87 -15.84
N MET A 105 11.69 0.05 -15.69
CA MET A 105 12.91 0.10 -16.51
C MET A 105 14.20 -0.24 -15.75
N GLY A 106 14.16 -0.47 -14.44
CA GLY A 106 15.35 -0.70 -13.63
C GLY A 106 15.64 -2.16 -13.35
N ASP A 107 16.23 -2.43 -12.18
CA ASP A 107 16.60 -3.78 -11.77
C ASP A 107 15.34 -4.67 -11.70
N PRO A 108 15.22 -5.70 -12.55
CA PRO A 108 14.05 -6.57 -12.56
C PRO A 108 13.85 -7.33 -11.25
N ASN A 109 14.91 -7.46 -10.42
CA ASN A 109 14.82 -8.10 -9.11
C ASN A 109 14.28 -7.16 -8.03
N ARG A 110 14.29 -5.84 -8.27
CA ARG A 110 13.83 -4.80 -7.35
C ARG A 110 13.06 -3.71 -8.09
N PRO A 111 11.87 -4.05 -8.63
CA PRO A 111 11.11 -3.18 -9.51
C PRO A 111 10.35 -2.08 -8.76
N ILE A 112 10.50 -1.92 -7.44
CA ILE A 112 9.77 -0.90 -6.68
C ILE A 112 10.72 0.19 -6.23
N PHE A 113 10.45 1.42 -6.59
CA PHE A 113 11.03 2.58 -5.92
C PHE A 113 10.23 2.91 -4.67
N CYS A 114 10.93 2.99 -3.55
CA CYS A 114 10.42 3.45 -2.27
C CYS A 114 11.18 4.72 -1.90
N TYR A 115 10.48 5.84 -1.79
CA TYR A 115 11.07 7.11 -1.39
C TYR A 115 10.82 7.31 0.10
N HIS A 116 11.89 7.54 0.87
CA HIS A 116 11.81 7.73 2.31
C HIS A 116 12.44 9.06 2.75
N PHE A 117 11.72 9.83 3.57
CA PHE A 117 12.25 11.04 4.17
C PHE A 117 13.18 10.73 5.35
N TYR A 118 14.36 11.34 5.31
CA TYR A 118 15.24 11.40 6.48
C TYR A 118 14.94 12.63 7.34
N PRO A 119 15.44 12.69 8.60
CA PRO A 119 15.21 13.83 9.50
C PRO A 119 15.57 15.21 8.91
N ALA A 120 16.47 15.25 7.93
CA ALA A 120 16.83 16.47 7.19
C ALA A 120 15.77 16.92 6.14
N GLY A 121 14.67 16.17 5.99
CA GLY A 121 13.60 16.44 5.02
C GLY A 121 13.94 16.02 3.58
N THR A 122 15.12 15.45 3.34
CA THR A 122 15.50 14.93 2.02
C THR A 122 14.93 13.54 1.81
N ALA A 123 14.26 13.34 0.67
CA ALA A 123 13.82 12.03 0.23
C ALA A 123 14.99 11.26 -0.39
N ASN A 124 15.23 10.04 0.09
CA ASN A 124 16.18 9.11 -0.49
C ASN A 124 15.43 7.97 -1.19
N THR A 125 15.99 7.52 -2.32
CA THR A 125 15.41 6.43 -3.11
C THR A 125 15.97 5.08 -2.66
N TYR A 126 15.07 4.14 -2.43
CA TYR A 126 15.36 2.73 -2.20
C TYR A 126 14.75 1.90 -3.34
N THR A 127 15.42 0.83 -3.75
CA THR A 127 14.87 -0.19 -4.64
C THR A 127 14.47 -1.41 -3.84
N CYS A 128 13.24 -1.86 -4.00
CA CYS A 128 12.64 -2.93 -3.20
C CYS A 128 12.14 -4.05 -4.09
N LYS A 129 12.13 -5.28 -3.54
CA LYS A 129 11.74 -6.48 -4.29
C LYS A 129 10.25 -6.51 -4.60
N LYS A 130 9.41 -6.07 -3.66
CA LYS A 130 7.96 -6.02 -3.82
C LYS A 130 7.33 -5.01 -2.87
N PRO A 131 6.16 -4.47 -3.21
CA PRO A 131 5.35 -3.73 -2.26
C PRO A 131 4.78 -4.70 -1.23
N GLN A 132 4.55 -4.20 -0.02
CA GLN A 132 3.86 -4.94 1.04
C GLN A 132 2.48 -4.35 1.28
N LEU A 133 2.38 -3.03 1.35
CA LEU A 133 1.13 -2.30 1.54
C LEU A 133 1.14 -1.05 0.68
N TYR A 134 0.05 -0.83 -0.04
CA TYR A 134 -0.14 0.34 -0.90
C TYR A 134 -0.84 1.46 -0.16
N GLN A 135 -0.66 2.68 -0.65
CA GLN A 135 -1.45 3.80 -0.16
C GLN A 135 -2.88 3.70 -0.68
N GLN A 136 -3.81 4.20 0.12
CA GLN A 136 -5.21 4.33 -0.24
C GLN A 136 -5.60 5.80 -0.31
N CYS A 137 -6.46 6.14 -1.25
CA CYS A 137 -7.06 7.47 -1.39
C CYS A 137 -8.56 7.38 -1.44
N ASP A 138 -9.26 8.27 -0.73
CA ASP A 138 -10.72 8.32 -0.77
C ASP A 138 -11.19 8.70 -2.18
N SER A 139 -11.97 7.82 -2.81
CA SER A 139 -12.48 8.01 -4.18
C SER A 139 -13.29 9.30 -4.33
N ALA A 140 -14.03 9.72 -3.29
CA ALA A 140 -14.80 10.96 -3.31
C ALA A 140 -13.91 12.22 -3.39
N SER A 141 -12.67 12.12 -2.90
CA SER A 141 -11.66 13.19 -2.93
C SER A 141 -10.75 13.14 -4.16
N CYS A 142 -10.93 12.16 -5.05
CA CYS A 142 -10.07 11.90 -6.18
C CYS A 142 -10.73 12.28 -7.52
N LYS A 143 -9.93 12.85 -8.42
CA LYS A 143 -10.33 13.14 -9.80
C LYS A 143 -9.38 12.46 -10.76
N LEU A 144 -9.93 11.81 -11.79
CA LEU A 144 -9.13 11.25 -12.88
C LEU A 144 -8.32 12.37 -13.53
N ARG A 145 -7.04 12.09 -13.81
CA ARG A 145 -6.10 12.99 -14.48
C ARG A 145 -6.27 12.96 -15.99
#